data_AF-A0A059FTC4-F1
#
_entry.id   AF-A0A059FTC4-F1
#
_cell.length_a   1.000
_cell.length_b   1.000
_cell.length_c   1.000
_cell.angle_alpha   90.00
_cell.angle_beta   90.00
_cell.angle_gamma   90.00
#
_symmetry.space_group_name_H-M   'P 1'
#
loop_
_entity.id
_entity.type
_entity.pdbx_description
1 polymer ?
#
loop_
_entity_poly.entity_id
_entity_poly.type
_entity_poly.pdbx_seq_one_letter_code
_entity_poly.pdbx_strand_id
1 'polypeptide(L)'
;MRSVLVCVSLGLLAGCATVSVVQGETTVETALTKSQSALRQTSDAYCDHLAEQGWAEADKGLAGFADLLIRGRSASQPEIPAYASDIGADSRAPVLVLAKISADSESARSGLEEVTREAREVLDKSVADASNRNDVIAYERALVRAQMAHRSFLEALDIVTARADMDVSPIKAELNAFSDSIDEARRVADDLAERYTGSYGVSS
;
A
#
# COMPACT_ATOMS: atom_id res chain seq x y z
N MET A 1 37.00 1.56 -31.03
CA MET A 1 37.49 2.95 -30.80
C MET A 1 37.22 3.78 -32.04
N ARG A 2 36.23 4.67 -31.99
CA ARG A 2 36.12 5.85 -32.87
C ARG A 2 35.38 6.92 -32.06
N SER A 3 36.17 7.78 -31.44
CA SER A 3 35.71 8.94 -30.68
C SER A 3 35.36 10.05 -31.64
N VAL A 4 34.17 10.64 -31.49
CA VAL A 4 33.82 11.91 -32.15
C VAL A 4 33.68 12.95 -31.04
N LEU A 5 34.74 13.75 -30.90
CA LEU A 5 34.78 15.00 -30.17
C LEU A 5 34.11 16.07 -31.04
N VAL A 6 33.05 16.71 -30.55
CA VAL A 6 32.54 17.97 -31.11
C VAL A 6 32.70 19.06 -30.06
N CYS A 7 33.31 20.14 -30.52
CA CYS A 7 33.82 21.28 -29.77
C CYS A 7 32.77 22.12 -29.04
N VAL A 8 33.30 22.75 -28.00
CA VAL A 8 32.80 23.85 -27.17
C VAL A 8 32.24 25.03 -27.95
N SER A 9 31.13 25.60 -27.46
CA SER A 9 30.84 27.03 -27.60
C SER A 9 30.20 27.58 -26.32
N LEU A 10 31.03 28.27 -25.52
CA LEU A 10 30.62 29.18 -24.45
C LEU A 10 29.87 30.37 -25.07
N GLY A 11 28.64 30.61 -24.62
CA GLY A 11 27.89 31.84 -24.88
C GLY A 11 27.50 32.50 -23.56
N LEU A 12 28.38 33.36 -23.05
CA LEU A 12 28.08 34.31 -21.98
C LEU A 12 27.22 35.44 -22.59
N LEU A 13 25.93 35.46 -22.29
CA LEU A 13 25.08 36.64 -22.44
C LEU A 13 24.63 37.07 -21.04
N ALA A 14 25.40 38.01 -20.48
CA ALA A 14 25.02 38.80 -19.34
C ALA A 14 23.88 39.75 -19.76
N GLY A 15 22.65 39.38 -19.42
CA GLY A 15 21.48 40.26 -19.45
C GLY A 15 21.05 40.57 -18.02
N CYS A 16 21.47 41.72 -17.48
CA CYS A 16 20.98 42.22 -16.20
C CYS A 16 19.56 42.77 -16.39
N ALA A 17 18.55 41.94 -16.17
CA ALA A 17 17.19 42.41 -15.91
C ALA A 17 17.07 42.61 -14.39
N THR A 18 17.23 43.85 -13.93
CA THR A 18 16.87 44.25 -12.56
C THR A 18 15.35 44.28 -12.46
N VAL A 19 14.74 43.14 -12.14
CA VAL A 19 13.34 43.08 -11.72
C VAL A 19 13.29 43.59 -10.29
N SER A 20 12.63 44.72 -10.06
CA SER A 20 12.35 45.22 -8.73
C SER A 20 11.40 44.25 -8.03
N VAL A 21 11.94 43.40 -7.16
CA VAL A 21 11.13 42.68 -6.18
C VAL A 21 10.73 43.72 -5.14
N VAL A 22 9.48 44.18 -5.21
CA VAL A 22 8.83 44.82 -4.06
C VAL A 22 8.90 43.81 -2.93
N GLN A 23 9.54 44.18 -1.82
CA GLN A 23 9.44 43.46 -0.54
C GLN A 23 7.98 43.55 -0.06
N GLY A 24 7.12 42.72 -0.63
CA GLY A 24 6.05 42.13 0.15
C GLY A 24 6.71 41.03 0.95
N GLU A 25 6.64 41.08 2.27
CA GLU A 25 6.85 39.92 3.12
C GLU A 25 5.80 38.87 2.75
N THR A 26 6.02 38.15 1.66
CA THR A 26 5.48 36.82 1.51
C THR A 26 6.37 35.94 2.35
N THR A 27 5.98 35.76 3.62
CA THR A 27 6.27 34.55 4.37
C THR A 27 5.72 33.39 3.55
N VAL A 28 6.51 32.95 2.57
CA VAL A 28 6.38 31.63 2.00
C VAL A 28 6.86 30.72 3.13
N GLU A 29 5.93 30.34 4.00
CA GLU A 29 6.14 29.18 4.85
C GLU A 29 6.45 28.02 3.91
N THR A 30 7.73 27.70 3.78
CA THR A 30 8.17 26.43 3.23
C THR A 30 7.68 25.36 4.22
N ALA A 31 6.43 24.94 4.08
CA ALA A 31 5.86 23.76 4.74
C ALA A 31 6.46 22.46 4.16
N LEU A 32 7.73 22.49 3.76
CA LEU A 32 8.47 21.39 3.16
C LEU A 32 8.96 20.36 4.19
N THR A 33 8.64 20.55 5.47
CA THR A 33 9.01 19.63 6.55
C THR A 33 7.89 19.50 7.60
N LYS A 34 6.62 19.44 7.18
CA LYS A 34 5.61 18.89 8.10
C LYS A 34 5.98 17.41 8.30
N SER A 35 6.52 17.08 9.46
CA SER A 35 6.82 15.71 9.87
C SER A 35 5.65 14.82 9.47
N GLN A 36 5.95 13.68 8.85
CA GLN A 36 4.94 12.69 8.51
C GLN A 36 4.11 12.36 9.74
N SER A 37 2.79 12.28 9.59
CA SER A 37 1.91 11.83 10.68
C SER A 37 2.25 10.38 11.05
N ALA A 38 2.01 10.00 12.31
CA ALA A 38 2.20 8.62 12.75
C ALA A 38 1.39 7.64 11.88
N LEU A 39 0.11 7.95 11.64
CA LEU A 39 -0.76 7.15 10.77
C LEU A 39 -0.16 6.93 9.38
N ARG A 40 0.36 7.99 8.74
CA ARG A 40 0.96 7.86 7.41
C ARG A 40 2.25 7.05 7.46
N GLN A 41 3.07 7.22 8.50
CA GLN A 41 4.31 6.45 8.66
C GLN A 41 4.02 4.95 8.83
N THR A 42 3.10 4.60 9.72
CA THR A 42 2.71 3.21 9.98
C THR A 42 2.04 2.58 8.76
N SER A 43 1.20 3.34 8.05
CA SER A 43 0.56 2.86 6.80
C SER A 43 1.58 2.59 5.70
N ASP A 44 2.57 3.47 5.52
CA ASP A 44 3.66 3.28 4.56
C ASP A 44 4.49 2.04 4.92
N ALA A 45 4.93 1.93 6.19
CA ALA A 45 5.71 0.79 6.67
C ALA A 45 4.99 -0.55 6.51
N TYR A 46 3.67 -0.57 6.77
CA TYR A 46 2.85 -1.75 6.54
C TYR A 46 2.77 -2.11 5.04
N CYS A 47 2.55 -1.13 4.16
CA CYS A 47 2.55 -1.37 2.71
C CYS A 47 3.88 -1.94 2.23
N ASP A 48 4.99 -1.38 2.70
CA ASP A 48 6.35 -1.81 2.36
C ASP A 48 6.59 -3.24 2.84
N HIS A 49 6.21 -3.57 4.08
CA HIS A 49 6.29 -4.93 4.61
C HIS A 49 5.52 -5.93 3.73
N LEU A 50 4.26 -5.66 3.38
CA LEU A 50 3.48 -6.54 2.52
C LEU A 50 4.11 -6.74 1.14
N ALA A 51 4.71 -5.69 0.57
CA ALA A 51 5.37 -5.73 -0.72
C ALA A 51 6.70 -6.50 -0.67
N GLU A 52 7.51 -6.28 0.36
CA GLU A 52 8.77 -7.01 0.59
C GLU A 52 8.54 -8.51 0.75
N GLN A 53 7.44 -8.89 1.41
CA GLN A 53 7.06 -10.29 1.56
C GLN A 53 6.36 -10.88 0.32
N GLY A 54 6.06 -10.06 -0.69
CA GLY A 54 5.35 -10.51 -1.89
C GLY A 54 3.89 -10.94 -1.65
N TRP A 55 3.30 -10.52 -0.53
CA TRP A 55 1.91 -10.88 -0.18
C TRP A 55 0.90 -10.03 -0.94
N ALA A 56 1.25 -8.79 -1.26
CA ALA A 56 0.46 -7.93 -2.13
C ALA A 56 1.31 -7.50 -3.32
N GLU A 57 0.81 -7.67 -4.55
CA GLU A 57 1.51 -7.10 -5.72
C GLU A 57 1.74 -5.61 -5.51
N ALA A 58 2.98 -5.17 -5.71
CA ALA A 58 3.27 -3.76 -5.84
C ALA A 58 2.40 -3.16 -6.95
N ASP A 59 1.90 -1.93 -6.76
CA ASP A 59 1.34 -1.14 -7.85
C ASP A 59 2.39 -1.07 -8.95
N LYS A 60 2.26 -1.92 -9.97
CA LYS A 60 3.17 -1.94 -11.12
C LYS A 60 3.08 -0.63 -11.92
N GLY A 61 2.14 0.24 -11.56
CA GLY A 61 1.97 1.59 -12.09
C GLY A 61 1.85 1.58 -13.61
N LEU A 62 2.38 2.63 -14.23
CA LEU A 62 2.40 2.74 -15.69
C LEU A 62 3.23 1.63 -16.35
N ALA A 63 4.23 1.07 -15.66
CA ALA A 63 5.08 0.02 -16.19
C ALA A 63 4.34 -1.32 -16.33
N GLY A 64 3.51 -1.68 -15.35
CA GLY A 64 2.63 -2.86 -15.45
C GLY A 64 1.54 -2.70 -16.50
N PHE A 65 1.00 -1.48 -16.63
CA PHE A 65 0.07 -1.17 -17.71
C PHE A 65 0.75 -1.22 -19.10
N ALA A 66 1.96 -0.69 -19.22
CA ALA A 66 2.75 -0.77 -20.45
C ALA A 66 3.12 -2.22 -20.77
N ASP A 67 3.49 -3.04 -19.79
CA ASP A 67 3.78 -4.46 -19.99
C ASP A 67 2.53 -5.23 -20.47
N LEU A 68 1.37 -4.93 -19.90
CA LEU A 68 0.08 -5.47 -20.35
C LEU A 68 -0.28 -5.04 -21.78
N LEU A 69 0.02 -3.81 -22.18
CA LEU A 69 -0.18 -3.32 -23.54
C LEU A 69 0.82 -3.90 -24.54
N ILE A 70 2.10 -4.04 -24.14
CA ILE A 70 3.20 -4.50 -25.01
C ILE A 70 3.13 -6.00 -25.22
N ARG A 71 2.89 -6.77 -24.14
CA ARG A 71 2.90 -8.23 -24.19
C ARG A 71 1.51 -8.81 -24.48
N GLY A 72 0.46 -8.01 -24.32
CA GLY A 72 -0.91 -8.51 -24.25
C GLY A 72 -1.11 -9.37 -23.00
N ARG A 73 -2.36 -9.64 -22.62
CA ARG A 73 -2.65 -10.67 -21.62
C ARG A 73 -2.29 -12.02 -22.25
N SER A 74 -1.08 -12.53 -22.01
CA SER A 74 -0.71 -13.89 -22.41
C SER A 74 -1.63 -14.88 -21.69
N ALA A 75 -2.61 -15.43 -22.41
CA ALA A 75 -3.52 -16.47 -21.93
C ALA A 75 -2.84 -17.85 -21.84
N SER A 76 -1.51 -17.90 -21.71
CA SER A 76 -0.73 -19.13 -21.79
C SER A 76 -0.27 -19.55 -20.39
N GLN A 77 -1.00 -20.52 -19.83
CA GLN A 77 -0.89 -21.14 -18.52
C GLN A 77 -1.63 -20.41 -17.38
N PRO A 78 -2.41 -21.13 -16.55
CA PRO A 78 -2.80 -20.61 -15.25
C PRO A 78 -1.50 -20.46 -14.44
N GLU A 79 -0.96 -19.25 -14.42
CA GLU A 79 0.18 -18.96 -13.56
C GLU A 79 -0.26 -19.16 -12.11
N ILE A 80 0.44 -20.05 -11.40
CA ILE A 80 0.29 -20.18 -9.95
C ILE A 80 0.50 -18.78 -9.36
N PRO A 81 -0.41 -18.27 -8.51
CA PRO A 81 -0.28 -16.96 -7.89
C PRO A 81 1.11 -16.77 -7.26
N ALA A 82 1.68 -15.58 -7.37
CA ALA A 82 3.08 -15.33 -6.99
C ALA A 82 3.42 -15.80 -5.57
N TYR A 83 2.56 -15.47 -4.58
CA TYR A 83 2.71 -15.94 -3.21
C TYR A 83 2.63 -17.47 -3.09
N ALA A 84 1.64 -18.09 -3.74
CA ALA A 84 1.49 -19.55 -3.74
C ALA A 84 2.71 -20.25 -4.34
N SER A 85 3.32 -19.67 -5.38
CA SER A 85 4.56 -20.15 -5.98
C SER A 85 5.74 -20.05 -5.00
N ASP A 86 5.91 -18.90 -4.34
CA ASP A 86 7.02 -18.64 -3.40
C ASP A 86 7.05 -19.62 -2.22
N ILE A 87 5.88 -19.87 -1.62
CA ILE A 87 5.76 -20.81 -0.51
C ILE A 87 5.75 -22.28 -0.97
N GLY A 88 5.70 -22.53 -2.28
CA GLY A 88 5.62 -23.86 -2.88
C GLY A 88 4.30 -24.57 -2.57
N ALA A 89 3.18 -23.88 -2.74
CA ALA A 89 1.84 -24.38 -2.42
C ALA A 89 1.46 -25.67 -3.14
N ASP A 90 2.00 -25.89 -4.34
CA ASP A 90 1.77 -27.06 -5.20
C ASP A 90 2.80 -28.18 -5.02
N SER A 91 3.95 -27.89 -4.39
CA SER A 91 5.16 -28.73 -4.46
C SER A 91 5.75 -29.09 -3.10
N ARG A 92 5.70 -28.22 -2.09
CA ARG A 92 6.25 -28.49 -0.74
C ARG A 92 5.32 -29.37 0.10
N ALA A 93 5.76 -29.79 1.29
CA ALA A 93 4.92 -30.57 2.20
C ALA A 93 3.70 -29.72 2.67
N PRO A 94 2.45 -30.21 2.53
CA PRO A 94 1.25 -29.45 2.86
C PRO A 94 1.25 -28.82 4.26
N VAL A 95 1.69 -29.57 5.29
CA VAL A 95 1.77 -29.07 6.67
C VAL A 95 2.68 -27.83 6.82
N LEU A 96 3.79 -27.78 6.09
CA LEU A 96 4.72 -26.64 6.13
C LEU A 96 4.13 -25.44 5.42
N VAL A 97 3.41 -25.66 4.33
CA VAL A 97 2.72 -24.58 3.61
C VAL A 97 1.58 -24.00 4.45
N LEU A 98 0.76 -24.85 5.05
CA LEU A 98 -0.34 -24.41 5.92
C LEU A 98 0.17 -23.62 7.13
N ALA A 99 1.27 -24.06 7.76
CA ALA A 99 1.91 -23.31 8.84
C ALA A 99 2.43 -21.95 8.36
N LYS A 100 3.00 -21.87 7.15
CA LYS A 100 3.47 -20.61 6.56
C LYS A 100 2.32 -19.65 6.26
N ILE A 101 1.22 -20.14 5.67
CA ILE A 101 0.01 -19.34 5.40
C ILE A 101 -0.53 -18.76 6.71
N SER A 102 -0.62 -19.58 7.78
CA SER A 102 -1.10 -19.11 9.08
C SER A 102 -0.21 -18.00 9.65
N ALA A 103 1.11 -18.20 9.65
CA ALA A 103 2.06 -17.23 10.20
C ALA A 103 2.09 -15.91 9.40
N ASP A 104 2.03 -16.00 8.08
CA ASP A 104 2.00 -14.82 7.21
C ASP A 104 0.69 -14.05 7.34
N SER A 105 -0.45 -14.77 7.43
CA SER A 105 -1.76 -14.17 7.67
C SER A 105 -1.81 -13.45 9.01
N GLU A 106 -1.29 -14.07 10.08
CA GLU A 106 -1.22 -13.45 11.40
C GLU A 106 -0.36 -12.17 11.36
N SER A 107 0.81 -12.23 10.73
CA SER A 107 1.70 -11.07 10.59
C SER A 107 1.05 -9.92 9.82
N ALA A 108 0.40 -10.22 8.69
CA ALA A 108 -0.33 -9.22 7.91
C ALA A 108 -1.50 -8.62 8.70
N ARG A 109 -2.29 -9.47 9.37
CA ARG A 109 -3.41 -9.05 10.20
C ARG A 109 -2.97 -8.12 11.34
N SER A 110 -1.94 -8.51 12.11
CA SER A 110 -1.43 -7.68 13.21
C SER A 110 -0.89 -6.34 12.72
N GLY A 111 -0.23 -6.30 11.56
CA GLY A 111 0.18 -5.04 10.95
C GLY A 111 -1.00 -4.13 10.58
N LEU A 112 -2.07 -4.69 10.03
CA LEU A 112 -3.29 -3.93 9.74
C LEU A 112 -3.97 -3.42 11.02
N GLU A 113 -4.02 -4.24 12.06
CA GLU A 113 -4.56 -3.85 13.37
C GLU A 113 -3.78 -2.66 13.97
N GLU A 114 -2.45 -2.64 13.82
CA GLU A 114 -1.61 -1.52 14.24
C GLU A 114 -1.92 -0.24 13.45
N VAL A 115 -2.01 -0.34 12.12
CA VAL A 115 -2.40 0.78 11.24
C VAL A 115 -3.80 1.30 11.61
N THR A 116 -4.74 0.40 11.90
CA THR A 116 -6.12 0.72 12.31
C THR A 116 -6.19 1.39 13.67
N ARG A 117 -5.32 1.00 14.61
CA ARG A 117 -5.18 1.68 15.91
C ARG A 117 -4.73 3.12 15.74
N GLU A 118 -3.70 3.37 14.93
CA GLU A 118 -3.23 4.74 14.63
C GLU A 118 -4.33 5.59 13.96
N ALA A 119 -5.15 4.96 13.11
CA ALA A 119 -6.28 5.62 12.47
C ALA A 119 -7.35 6.06 13.47
N ARG A 120 -7.66 5.22 14.45
CA ARG A 120 -8.57 5.56 15.56
C ARG A 120 -8.03 6.71 16.40
N GLU A 121 -6.73 6.75 16.67
CA GLU A 121 -6.10 7.87 17.37
C GLU A 121 -6.22 9.20 16.61
N VAL A 122 -6.26 9.17 15.28
CA VAL A 122 -6.55 10.37 14.45
C VAL A 122 -8.01 10.78 14.58
N LEU A 123 -8.94 9.83 14.64
CA LEU A 123 -10.37 10.09 14.84
C LEU A 123 -10.68 10.64 16.23
N ASP A 124 -9.94 10.20 17.26
CA ASP A 124 -10.16 10.62 18.66
C ASP A 124 -9.62 12.04 18.97
N LYS A 125 -8.71 12.56 18.15
CA LYS A 125 -8.19 13.94 18.29
C LYS A 125 -9.30 14.97 18.02
N SER A 126 -9.17 16.17 18.57
CA SER A 126 -10.16 17.25 18.36
C SER A 126 -10.25 17.65 16.88
N VAL A 127 -11.42 18.12 16.41
CA VAL A 127 -11.67 18.49 15.00
C VAL A 127 -10.68 19.55 14.46
N ALA A 128 -10.07 20.35 15.35
CA ALA A 128 -9.03 21.32 15.00
C ALA A 128 -7.73 20.65 14.49
N ASP A 129 -7.47 19.40 14.88
CA ASP A 129 -6.46 18.50 14.31
C ASP A 129 -7.15 17.57 13.29
N ALA A 130 -7.76 18.17 12.27
CA ALA A 130 -8.48 17.42 11.24
C ALA A 130 -7.58 16.37 10.57
N SER A 131 -8.18 15.21 10.27
CA SER A 131 -7.56 14.18 9.42
C SER A 131 -7.07 14.84 8.13
N ASN A 132 -5.78 14.69 7.81
CA ASN A 132 -5.23 15.22 6.57
C ASN A 132 -5.58 14.26 5.43
N ARG A 133 -5.93 14.79 4.26
CA ARG A 133 -6.14 14.01 3.02
C ARG A 133 -5.06 12.94 2.79
N ASN A 134 -3.80 13.28 3.06
CA ASN A 134 -2.68 12.37 2.87
C ASN A 134 -2.70 11.17 3.82
N ASP A 135 -3.26 11.33 5.02
CA ASP A 135 -3.39 10.26 6.00
C ASP A 135 -4.51 9.30 5.60
N VAL A 136 -5.64 9.84 5.14
CA VAL A 136 -6.76 9.05 4.57
C VAL A 136 -6.27 8.19 3.40
N ILE A 137 -5.58 8.81 2.43
CA ILE A 137 -5.07 8.10 1.25
C ILE A 137 -4.07 6.99 1.64
N ALA A 138 -3.17 7.26 2.60
CA ALA A 138 -2.20 6.26 3.01
C ALA A 138 -2.85 5.07 3.72
N TYR A 139 -3.83 5.34 4.58
CA TYR A 139 -4.62 4.32 5.25
C TYR A 139 -5.45 3.47 4.26
N GLU A 140 -6.12 4.10 3.30
CA GLU A 140 -6.85 3.40 2.23
C GLU A 140 -5.92 2.50 1.41
N ARG A 141 -4.72 2.98 1.09
CA ARG A 141 -3.72 2.17 0.39
C ARG A 141 -3.31 0.96 1.22
N ALA A 142 -3.05 1.13 2.52
CA ALA A 142 -2.77 0.03 3.43
C ALA A 142 -3.91 -1.01 3.45
N LEU A 143 -5.16 -0.55 3.53
CA LEU A 143 -6.34 -1.42 3.48
C LEU A 143 -6.43 -2.21 2.17
N VAL A 144 -6.22 -1.57 1.03
CA VAL A 144 -6.21 -2.26 -0.28
C VAL A 144 -5.10 -3.31 -0.33
N ARG A 145 -3.89 -3.01 0.17
CA ARG A 145 -2.80 -4.00 0.23
C ARG A 145 -3.12 -5.16 1.16
N ALA A 146 -3.78 -4.92 2.29
CA ALA A 146 -4.24 -5.99 3.18
C ALA A 146 -5.25 -6.93 2.48
N GLN A 147 -6.21 -6.37 1.74
CA GLN A 147 -7.18 -7.14 0.95
C GLN A 147 -6.51 -7.99 -0.13
N MET A 148 -5.45 -7.46 -0.76
CA MET A 148 -4.65 -8.23 -1.71
C MET A 148 -3.92 -9.39 -1.05
N ALA A 149 -3.25 -9.15 0.09
CA ALA A 149 -2.57 -10.18 0.87
C ALA A 149 -3.51 -11.30 1.30
N HIS A 150 -4.66 -10.94 1.88
CA HIS A 150 -5.70 -11.89 2.30
C HIS A 150 -6.15 -12.80 1.15
N ARG A 151 -6.43 -12.21 -0.03
CA ARG A 151 -6.79 -12.98 -1.22
C ARG A 151 -5.66 -13.93 -1.66
N SER A 152 -4.41 -13.46 -1.67
CA SER A 152 -3.27 -14.32 -2.03
C SER A 152 -3.09 -15.49 -1.06
N PHE A 153 -3.39 -15.31 0.22
CA PHE A 153 -3.38 -16.41 1.21
C PHE A 153 -4.51 -17.42 0.97
N LEU A 154 -5.72 -16.95 0.64
CA LEU A 154 -6.84 -17.82 0.26
C LEU A 154 -6.53 -18.65 -0.98
N GLU A 155 -5.97 -18.02 -2.02
CA GLU A 155 -5.57 -18.70 -3.25
C GLU A 155 -4.52 -19.79 -2.99
N ALA A 156 -3.55 -19.53 -2.12
CA ALA A 156 -2.56 -20.53 -1.73
C ALA A 156 -3.18 -21.69 -0.92
N LEU A 157 -4.13 -21.38 -0.02
CA LEU A 157 -4.86 -22.40 0.74
C LEU A 157 -5.66 -23.33 -0.19
N ASP A 158 -6.33 -22.77 -1.20
CA ASP A 158 -7.10 -23.54 -2.18
C ASP A 158 -6.20 -24.53 -2.95
N ILE A 159 -4.99 -24.10 -3.32
CA ILE A 159 -4.02 -24.97 -4.01
C ILE A 159 -3.57 -26.12 -3.12
N VAL A 160 -3.25 -25.85 -1.85
CA VAL A 160 -2.78 -26.90 -0.92
C VAL A 160 -3.88 -27.90 -0.61
N THR A 161 -5.11 -27.42 -0.37
CA THR A 161 -6.27 -28.25 -0.03
C THR A 161 -6.75 -29.10 -1.20
N ALA A 162 -6.53 -28.66 -2.44
CA ALA A 162 -6.84 -29.45 -3.63
C ALA A 162 -6.01 -30.75 -3.74
N ARG A 163 -4.82 -30.81 -3.13
CA ARG A 163 -3.91 -31.97 -3.22
C ARG A 163 -3.73 -32.75 -1.92
N ALA A 164 -4.25 -32.26 -0.80
CA ALA A 164 -4.09 -32.90 0.50
C ALA A 164 -5.35 -32.76 1.35
N ASP A 165 -5.86 -33.90 1.83
CA ASP A 165 -6.94 -33.96 2.81
C ASP A 165 -6.36 -33.78 4.22
N MET A 166 -6.34 -32.52 4.69
CA MET A 166 -5.85 -32.13 6.00
C MET A 166 -6.90 -31.24 6.69
N ASP A 167 -6.93 -31.30 8.03
CA ASP A 167 -7.70 -30.32 8.78
C ASP A 167 -7.09 -28.92 8.63
N VAL A 168 -7.79 -28.08 7.87
CA VAL A 168 -7.41 -26.67 7.64
C VAL A 168 -8.27 -25.70 8.45
N SER A 169 -9.09 -26.19 9.38
CA SER A 169 -9.94 -25.36 10.23
C SER A 169 -9.16 -24.29 10.99
N PRO A 170 -7.96 -24.56 11.56
CA PRO A 170 -7.17 -23.51 12.22
C PRO A 170 -6.72 -22.40 11.25
N ILE A 171 -6.32 -22.76 10.03
CA ILE A 171 -5.87 -21.80 9.02
C ILE A 171 -7.05 -20.96 8.53
N LYS A 172 -8.22 -21.57 8.32
CA LYS A 172 -9.46 -20.85 7.99
C LYS A 172 -9.87 -19.90 9.11
N ALA A 173 -9.70 -20.28 10.37
CA ALA A 173 -10.00 -19.41 11.50
C ALA A 173 -9.11 -18.15 11.50
N GLU A 174 -7.80 -18.30 11.25
CA GLU A 174 -6.88 -17.17 11.13
C GLU A 174 -7.22 -16.27 9.92
N LEU A 175 -7.51 -16.86 8.75
CA LEU A 175 -7.92 -16.07 7.57
C LEU A 175 -9.26 -15.36 7.77
N ASN A 176 -10.18 -15.95 8.54
CA ASN A 176 -11.43 -15.27 8.91
C ASN A 176 -11.16 -14.11 9.88
N ALA A 177 -10.29 -14.31 10.88
CA ALA A 177 -9.87 -13.21 11.77
C ALA A 177 -9.23 -12.06 10.99
N PHE A 178 -8.46 -12.36 9.93
CA PHE A 178 -7.90 -11.32 9.08
C PHE A 178 -9.00 -10.61 8.26
N SER A 179 -9.98 -11.35 7.75
CA SER A 179 -11.16 -10.74 7.11
C SER A 179 -11.92 -9.81 8.05
N ASP A 180 -12.11 -10.19 9.31
CA ASP A 180 -12.77 -9.36 10.32
C ASP A 180 -11.99 -8.07 10.57
N SER A 181 -10.66 -8.14 10.67
CA SER A 181 -9.80 -6.96 10.80
C SER A 181 -9.84 -6.06 9.55
N ILE A 182 -10.01 -6.62 8.34
CA ILE A 182 -10.24 -5.84 7.11
C ILE A 182 -11.59 -5.13 7.14
N ASP A 183 -12.65 -5.78 7.62
CA ASP A 183 -13.98 -5.19 7.71
C ASP A 183 -14.06 -4.10 8.78
N GLU A 184 -13.31 -4.25 9.87
CA GLU A 184 -13.07 -3.16 10.82
C GLU A 184 -12.31 -2.00 10.17
N ALA A 185 -11.22 -2.31 9.47
CA ALA A 185 -10.41 -1.28 8.84
C ALA A 185 -11.18 -0.48 7.78
N ARG A 186 -12.11 -1.12 7.05
CA ARG A 186 -13.06 -0.45 6.13
C ARG A 186 -13.92 0.59 6.84
N ARG A 187 -14.53 0.22 7.97
CA ARG A 187 -15.37 1.15 8.75
C ARG A 187 -14.56 2.37 9.22
N VAL A 188 -13.34 2.15 9.70
CA VAL A 188 -12.44 3.24 10.09
C VAL A 188 -12.02 4.10 8.89
N ALA A 189 -11.87 3.54 7.69
CA ALA A 189 -11.58 4.32 6.47
C ALA A 189 -12.74 5.27 6.14
N ASP A 190 -13.97 4.78 6.23
CA ASP A 190 -15.18 5.57 6.01
C ASP A 190 -15.28 6.72 7.02
N ASP A 191 -15.05 6.44 8.31
CA ASP A 191 -15.03 7.46 9.37
C ASP A 191 -13.95 8.53 9.13
N LEU A 192 -12.74 8.12 8.71
CA LEU A 192 -11.64 9.02 8.36
C LEU A 192 -12.00 9.91 7.17
N ALA A 193 -12.65 9.34 6.15
CA ALA A 193 -13.09 10.05 4.96
C ALA A 193 -14.24 11.03 5.28
N GLU A 194 -15.20 10.64 6.13
CA GLU A 194 -16.28 11.52 6.58
C GLU A 194 -15.71 12.71 7.37
N ARG A 195 -14.78 12.46 8.27
CA ARG A 195 -14.09 13.51 9.04
C ARG A 195 -13.29 14.45 8.14
N TYR A 196 -12.60 13.91 7.12
CA TYR A 196 -11.85 14.72 6.15
C TYR A 196 -12.76 15.56 5.25
N THR A 197 -13.85 14.99 4.75
CA THR A 197 -14.80 15.70 3.89
C THR A 197 -15.68 16.67 4.66
N GLY A 198 -15.68 16.57 5.99
CA GLY A 198 -16.33 17.51 6.90
C GLY A 198 -17.81 17.62 6.61
N SER A 199 -18.57 16.54 6.84
CA SER A 199 -20.05 16.52 6.85
C SER A 199 -20.70 17.59 5.95
N TYR A 200 -20.90 17.27 4.68
CA TYR A 200 -21.91 17.96 3.85
C TYR A 200 -23.29 17.77 4.51
N GLY A 201 -23.65 18.54 5.54
CA GLY A 201 -24.91 18.27 6.25
C GLY A 201 -25.26 19.02 7.53
N VAL A 202 -24.47 19.97 8.06
CA VAL A 202 -25.03 20.91 9.06
C VAL A 202 -25.70 22.06 8.32
N SER A 203 -26.87 21.76 7.73
CA SER A 203 -27.85 22.78 7.36
C SER A 203 -28.32 23.46 8.63
N SER A 204 -28.13 24.78 8.67
CA SER A 204 -28.61 25.70 9.69
C SER A 204 -30.14 25.73 9.78
#